data_AF-A0A9X3WZK8-F1
#
_entry.id   AF-A0A9X3WZK8-F1
#
_cell.length_a   1.000
_cell.length_b   1.000
_cell.length_c   1.000
_cell.angle_alpha   90.00
_cell.angle_beta   90.00
_cell.angle_gamma   90.00
#
_symmetry.space_group_name_H-M   'P 1'
#
loop_
_entity.id
_entity.type
_entity.pdbx_description
1 polymer ?
#
loop_
_entity_poly.entity_id
_entity_poly.type
_entity_poly.pdbx_seq_one_letter_code
_entity_poly.pdbx_strand_id
1 'polypeptide(L)'
;MSPNSGYIKEKTEGTPEAFPQITEAYQNVIAGRADAVIYDVPNVQYYANKEAGGELKTVGERLTGEQYGIAFPKGSELRDKFDDALTTLKDNGTFGDIYEEWFGERPEGM
;
A
#
# COMPACT_ATOMS: atom_id res chain seq x y z
N MET A 1 -10.28 -6.51 -16.25
CA MET A 1 -9.39 -7.33 -15.40
C MET A 1 -8.58 -6.37 -14.55
N SER A 2 -8.48 -6.59 -13.23
CA SER A 2 -7.69 -5.70 -12.35
C SER A 2 -6.20 -5.82 -12.68
N PRO A 3 -5.38 -4.75 -12.54
CA PRO A 3 -3.94 -4.81 -12.69
C PRO A 3 -3.30 -5.95 -11.87
N ASN A 4 -3.75 -6.17 -10.64
CA ASN A 4 -3.21 -7.22 -9.76
C ASN A 4 -3.50 -8.63 -10.30
N SER A 5 -4.71 -8.88 -10.79
CA SER A 5 -5.05 -10.16 -11.41
C SER A 5 -4.25 -10.39 -12.69
N GLY A 6 -3.98 -9.34 -13.47
CA GLY A 6 -3.12 -9.41 -14.65
C GLY A 6 -1.70 -9.80 -14.28
N TYR A 7 -1.12 -9.13 -13.27
CA TYR A 7 0.20 -9.45 -12.74
C TYR A 7 0.31 -10.93 -12.35
N ILE A 8 -0.65 -11.46 -11.57
CA ILE A 8 -0.63 -12.87 -11.12
C ILE A 8 -0.56 -13.81 -12.32
N LYS A 9 -1.41 -13.64 -13.35
CA LYS A 9 -1.41 -14.53 -14.52
C LYS A 9 -0.16 -14.42 -15.38
N GLU A 10 0.40 -13.22 -15.49
CA GLU A 10 1.50 -12.94 -16.41
C GLU A 10 2.88 -13.20 -15.80
N LYS A 11 3.00 -13.09 -14.46
CA LYS A 11 4.28 -13.08 -13.75
C LYS A 11 4.44 -14.22 -12.74
N THR A 12 3.40 -15.00 -12.50
CA THR A 12 3.42 -16.11 -11.53
C THR A 12 2.71 -17.34 -12.10
N GLU A 13 2.85 -18.48 -11.42
CA GLU A 13 2.07 -19.70 -11.68
C GLU A 13 0.74 -19.71 -10.91
N GLY A 14 0.43 -18.64 -10.17
CA GLY A 14 -0.77 -18.52 -9.35
C GLY A 14 -2.05 -18.38 -10.17
N THR A 15 -3.16 -18.81 -9.57
CA THR A 15 -4.50 -18.60 -10.12
C THR A 15 -5.16 -17.43 -9.40
N PRO A 16 -5.45 -16.29 -10.07
CA PRO A 16 -6.02 -15.14 -9.38
C PRO A 16 -7.50 -15.34 -9.10
N GLU A 17 -7.89 -15.03 -7.87
CA GLU A 17 -9.27 -14.85 -7.46
C GLU A 17 -9.49 -13.39 -7.06
N ALA A 18 -10.55 -12.77 -7.56
CA ALA A 18 -10.86 -11.37 -7.29
C ALA A 18 -11.99 -11.29 -6.26
N PHE A 19 -11.76 -10.52 -5.20
CA PHE A 19 -12.74 -10.24 -4.17
C PHE A 19 -13.28 -8.81 -4.31
N PRO A 20 -14.58 -8.58 -4.06
CA PRO A 20 -15.15 -7.23 -4.04
C PRO A 20 -14.52 -6.32 -2.99
N GLN A 21 -14.09 -6.88 -1.85
CA GLN A 21 -13.48 -6.16 -0.74
C GLN A 21 -12.13 -6.76 -0.37
N ILE A 22 -11.13 -5.91 -0.12
CA ILE A 22 -9.79 -6.37 0.25
C ILE A 22 -9.79 -7.16 1.58
N THR A 23 -10.69 -6.83 2.50
CA THR A 23 -10.84 -7.54 3.77
C THR A 23 -11.25 -8.99 3.57
N GLU A 24 -12.09 -9.31 2.58
CA GLU A 24 -12.43 -10.71 2.24
C GLU A 24 -11.21 -11.46 1.73
N ALA A 25 -10.36 -10.82 0.94
CA ALA A 25 -9.14 -11.44 0.43
C ALA A 25 -8.18 -11.78 1.58
N TYR A 26 -7.98 -10.87 2.54
CA TYR A 26 -7.19 -11.15 3.75
C TYR A 26 -7.75 -12.31 4.58
N GLN A 27 -9.07 -12.35 4.78
CA GLN A 27 -9.71 -13.43 5.53
C GLN A 27 -9.57 -14.79 4.83
N ASN A 28 -9.51 -14.84 3.50
CA ASN A 28 -9.25 -16.08 2.78
C ASN A 28 -7.82 -16.58 2.98
N VAL A 29 -6.82 -15.69 3.13
CA VAL A 29 -5.46 -16.10 3.51
C VAL A 29 -5.42 -16.60 4.94
N ILE A 30 -6.02 -15.88 5.89
CA ILE A 30 -6.10 -16.30 7.30
C ILE A 30 -6.78 -17.67 7.43
N ALA A 31 -7.86 -17.90 6.67
CA ALA A 31 -8.58 -19.16 6.66
C ALA A 31 -7.90 -20.29 5.86
N GLY A 32 -6.73 -20.04 5.25
CA GLY A 32 -5.99 -21.02 4.44
C GLY A 32 -6.67 -21.40 3.11
N ARG A 33 -7.56 -20.54 2.61
CA ARG A 33 -8.25 -20.70 1.32
C ARG A 33 -7.49 -20.06 0.15
N ALA A 34 -6.56 -19.17 0.44
CA ALA A 34 -5.65 -18.55 -0.51
C ALA A 34 -4.24 -18.51 0.10
N ASP A 35 -3.21 -18.61 -0.74
CA ASP A 35 -1.81 -18.59 -0.29
C ASP A 35 -1.30 -17.17 0.02
N ALA A 36 -1.77 -16.17 -0.73
CA ALA A 36 -1.33 -14.79 -0.61
C ALA A 36 -2.37 -13.81 -1.18
N VAL A 37 -2.22 -12.53 -0.80
CA VAL A 37 -2.98 -11.39 -1.35
C VAL A 37 -1.99 -10.41 -1.97
N ILE A 38 -2.31 -9.91 -3.17
CA ILE A 38 -1.58 -8.83 -3.83
C ILE A 38 -2.46 -7.59 -3.87
N TYR A 39 -1.99 -6.52 -3.22
CA TYR A 39 -2.68 -5.24 -3.13
C TYR A 39 -1.70 -4.11 -2.81
N ASP A 40 -2.21 -2.88 -2.79
CA ASP A 40 -1.49 -1.64 -2.52
C ASP A 40 -0.62 -1.71 -1.25
N VAL A 41 0.65 -1.32 -1.37
CA VAL A 41 1.64 -1.44 -0.29
C VAL A 41 1.19 -0.79 1.02
N PRO A 42 0.71 0.47 1.05
CA PRO A 42 0.28 1.07 2.32
C PRO A 42 -0.89 0.31 2.95
N ASN A 43 -1.82 -0.21 2.16
CA ASN A 43 -2.96 -0.96 2.70
C ASN A 43 -2.52 -2.29 3.31
N VAL A 44 -1.69 -3.06 2.59
CA VAL A 44 -1.18 -4.36 3.06
C VAL A 44 -0.32 -4.19 4.31
N GLN A 45 0.56 -3.17 4.34
CA GLN A 45 1.38 -2.86 5.51
C GLN A 45 0.54 -2.44 6.71
N TYR A 46 -0.41 -1.53 6.53
CA TYR A 46 -1.31 -1.12 7.61
C TYR A 46 -2.08 -2.31 8.17
N TYR A 47 -2.73 -3.10 7.31
CA TYR A 47 -3.56 -4.21 7.76
C TYR A 47 -2.73 -5.25 8.51
N ALA A 48 -1.58 -5.67 7.96
CA ALA A 48 -0.69 -6.63 8.61
C ALA A 48 -0.20 -6.14 9.98
N ASN A 49 0.14 -4.86 10.12
CA ASN A 49 0.71 -4.31 11.35
C ASN A 49 -0.33 -3.92 12.41
N LYS A 50 -1.53 -3.49 12.02
CA LYS A 50 -2.52 -2.90 12.93
C LYS A 50 -3.77 -3.73 13.13
N GLU A 51 -4.21 -4.48 12.12
CA GLU A 51 -5.52 -5.13 12.10
C GLU A 51 -5.46 -6.66 12.11
N ALA A 52 -4.40 -7.25 11.53
CA ALA A 52 -4.30 -8.70 11.32
C ALA A 52 -3.97 -9.48 12.60
N GLY A 53 -3.78 -8.83 13.76
CA GLY A 53 -3.50 -9.52 15.03
C GLY A 53 -2.25 -10.41 15.03
N GLY A 54 -1.31 -10.19 14.09
CA GLY A 54 -0.13 -11.05 13.89
C GLY A 54 -0.37 -12.31 13.05
N GLU A 55 -1.58 -12.51 12.51
CA GLU A 55 -1.91 -13.66 11.65
C GLU A 55 -1.36 -13.52 10.23
N LEU A 56 -1.11 -12.28 9.79
CA LEU A 56 -0.55 -11.97 8.48
C LEU A 56 0.76 -11.18 8.63
N LYS A 57 1.60 -11.30 7.61
CA LYS A 57 2.82 -10.51 7.42
C LYS A 57 2.98 -10.15 5.95
N THR A 58 3.67 -9.04 5.70
CA THR A 58 4.10 -8.70 4.35
C THR A 58 5.29 -9.58 3.94
N VAL A 59 5.40 -9.91 2.65
CA VAL A 59 6.47 -10.74 2.09
C VAL A 59 6.87 -10.26 0.71
N GLY A 60 8.11 -10.54 0.32
CA GLY A 60 8.64 -10.22 -1.01
C GLY A 60 8.96 -8.73 -1.19
N GLU A 61 9.44 -8.40 -2.38
CA GLU A 61 9.71 -7.02 -2.79
C GLU A 61 8.44 -6.33 -3.31
N ARG A 62 8.45 -5.00 -3.32
CA ARG A 62 7.38 -4.21 -3.95
C ARG A 62 7.36 -4.53 -5.45
N LEU A 63 6.22 -5.05 -5.93
CA LEU A 63 6.09 -5.53 -7.30
C LEU A 63 6.02 -4.39 -8.32
N THR A 64 5.43 -3.27 -7.92
CA THR A 64 5.29 -2.04 -8.71
C THR A 64 5.56 -0.81 -7.84
N GLY A 65 6.06 0.25 -8.46
CA GLY A 65 6.22 1.56 -7.84
C GLY A 65 5.05 2.46 -8.20
N GLU A 66 4.09 2.60 -7.29
CA GLU A 66 2.97 3.53 -7.46
C GLU A 66 3.25 4.83 -6.72
N GLN A 67 2.95 5.96 -7.37
CA GLN A 67 3.08 7.28 -6.76
C GLN A 67 1.70 7.76 -6.30
N TYR A 68 1.53 7.92 -4.99
CA TYR A 68 0.35 8.54 -4.41
C TYR A 68 0.45 10.06 -4.42
N GLY A 69 -0.67 10.73 -4.66
CA GLY A 69 -0.75 12.19 -4.67
C GLY A 69 -2.10 12.69 -4.19
N ILE A 70 -2.14 13.94 -3.75
CA ILE A 70 -3.38 14.63 -3.39
C ILE A 70 -3.91 15.39 -4.61
N ALA A 71 -5.16 15.11 -4.99
CA ALA A 71 -5.79 15.75 -6.14
C ALA A 71 -6.40 17.10 -5.75
N PHE A 72 -6.15 18.11 -6.57
CA PHE A 72 -6.77 19.43 -6.47
C PHE A 72 -7.54 19.77 -7.75
N PRO A 73 -8.59 20.63 -7.68
CA PRO A 73 -9.19 21.21 -8.87
C PRO A 73 -8.14 21.91 -9.73
N LYS A 74 -8.31 21.86 -11.06
CA LYS A 74 -7.42 22.57 -11.98
C LYS A 74 -7.40 24.07 -11.64
N GLY A 75 -6.20 24.64 -11.52
CA GLY A 75 -6.00 26.05 -11.16
C GLY A 75 -6.13 26.35 -9.66
N SER A 76 -6.21 25.34 -8.78
CA SER A 76 -6.23 25.57 -7.34
C SER A 76 -4.88 26.10 -6.84
N GLU A 77 -4.92 27.23 -6.13
CA GLU A 77 -3.76 27.77 -5.41
C GLU A 77 -3.29 26.89 -4.24
N LEU A 78 -4.10 25.91 -3.82
CA LEU A 78 -3.74 25.00 -2.74
C LEU A 78 -2.70 23.97 -3.15
N ARG A 79 -2.59 23.66 -4.46
CA ARG A 79 -1.64 22.67 -4.95
C ARG A 79 -0.21 23.04 -4.56
N ASP A 80 0.21 24.26 -4.91
CA ASP A 80 1.59 24.70 -4.69
C ASP A 80 1.89 24.83 -3.18
N LYS A 81 0.94 25.38 -2.40
CA LYS A 81 1.07 25.48 -0.94
C LYS A 81 1.17 24.11 -0.26
N PHE A 82 0.43 23.12 -0.77
CA PHE A 82 0.49 21.75 -0.27
C PHE A 82 1.84 21.10 -0.61
N ASP A 83 2.32 21.26 -1.84
CA ASP A 83 3.61 20.72 -2.28
C ASP A 83 4.77 21.30 -1.46
N ASP A 84 4.76 22.60 -1.15
CA ASP A 84 5.76 23.26 -0.29
C ASP A 84 5.73 22.71 1.14
N ALA A 85 4.54 22.55 1.72
CA ALA A 85 4.37 21.98 3.05
C ALA A 85 4.84 20.52 3.10
N LEU A 86 4.46 19.71 2.11
CA LEU A 86 4.89 18.31 2.00
C LEU A 86 6.41 18.19 1.86
N THR A 87 7.03 19.08 1.08
CA THR A 87 8.50 19.14 0.94
C THR A 87 9.14 19.43 2.29
N THR A 88 8.63 20.43 3.03
CA THR A 88 9.12 20.75 4.38
C THR A 88 9.04 19.55 5.33
N LEU A 89 7.94 18.79 5.30
CA LEU A 89 7.76 17.61 6.15
C LEU A 89 8.70 16.46 5.77
N LYS A 90 9.06 16.32 4.49
CA LYS A 90 10.05 15.33 4.05
C LYS A 90 11.45 15.74 4.49
N ASP A 91 11.84 16.99 4.22
CA ASP A 91 13.18 17.50 4.51
C ASP A 91 13.52 17.50 6.01
N ASN A 92 12.52 17.74 6.86
CA ASN A 92 12.70 17.77 8.31
C ASN A 92 12.47 16.41 8.99
N GLY A 93 12.18 15.34 8.24
CA GLY A 93 11.99 13.99 8.74
C GLY A 93 10.58 13.68 9.29
N THR A 94 9.70 14.67 9.47
CA THR A 94 8.36 14.48 10.04
C THR A 94 7.53 13.49 9.23
N PHE A 95 7.65 13.51 7.90
CA PHE A 95 6.95 12.55 7.04
C PHE A 95 7.41 11.12 7.31
N GLY A 96 8.72 10.92 7.53
CA GLY A 96 9.28 9.61 7.88
C GLY A 96 8.74 9.10 9.22
N ASP A 97 8.61 9.98 10.22
CA ASP A 97 8.06 9.63 11.54
C ASP A 97 6.58 9.22 11.44
N ILE A 98 5.78 9.96 10.66
CA ILE A 98 4.39 9.61 10.37
C ILE A 98 4.33 8.24 9.68
N TYR A 99 5.15 8.03 8.65
CA TYR A 99 5.14 6.76 7.92
C TYR A 99 5.50 5.58 8.85
N GLU A 100 6.51 5.74 9.71
CA GLU A 100 6.93 4.72 10.68
C GLU A 100 5.83 4.40 11.70
N GLU A 101 5.11 5.40 12.20
CA GLU A 101 3.99 5.21 13.13
C GLU A 101 2.90 4.28 12.57
N TRP A 102 2.58 4.46 11.28
CA TRP A 102 1.49 3.75 10.62
C TRP A 102 1.92 2.42 9.99
N PHE A 103 3.15 2.31 9.50
CA PHE A 103 3.62 1.16 8.70
C PHE A 103 4.81 0.40 9.31
N GLY A 104 5.37 0.85 10.43
CA GLY A 104 6.39 0.13 11.20
C GLY A 104 7.82 0.20 10.65
N GLU A 105 8.04 0.93 9.55
CA GLU A 105 9.35 1.17 8.93
C GLU A 105 9.37 2.58 8.34
N ARG A 106 10.54 3.18 8.09
CA ARG A 106 10.63 4.43 7.33
C ARG A 106 10.60 4.15 5.82
N PRO A 107 10.07 5.07 4.99
CA PRO A 107 10.03 4.89 3.55
C PRO A 107 11.44 4.97 2.96
N GLU A 108 11.73 4.12 1.97
CA GLU A 108 13.01 4.11 1.27
C GLU A 108 13.26 5.43 0.53
N GLY A 109 14.49 5.96 0.64
CA GLY A 109 14.92 7.14 -0.13
C GLY A 109 14.46 8.49 0.44
N MET A 110 14.07 8.54 1.73
CA MET A 110 14.05 9.78 2.52
C MET A 110 15.34 9.97 3.29
#